data_AF-A0A2G6ES28-F1
#
_entry.id   AF-A0A2G6ES28-F1
#
_cell.length_a   1.000
_cell.length_b   1.000
_cell.length_c   1.000
_cell.angle_alpha   90.00
_cell.angle_beta   90.00
_cell.angle_gamma   90.00
#
_symmetry.space_group_name_H-M   'P 1'
#
loop_
_entity.id
_entity.type
_entity.pdbx_description
1 polymer ?
#
loop_
_entity_poly.entity_id
_entity_poly.type
_entity_poly.pdbx_seq_one_letter_code
_entity_poly.pdbx_strand_id
1 'polypeptide(L)' 'MSKTNDTIKIEVLRYRREQDEKPFWQTYEIPYDKDLSVLEALNYIKDNVDSTLSYR' A
#
# COMPACT_ATOMS: atom_id res chain seq x y z
N MET A 1 15.78 -11.50 -18.92
CA MET A 1 15.34 -11.40 -17.51
C MET A 1 13.88 -10.99 -17.53
N SER A 2 12.99 -11.97 -17.64
CA SER A 2 11.54 -11.71 -17.62
C SER A 2 11.14 -11.42 -16.19
N LYS A 3 11.04 -10.13 -15.82
CA LYS A 3 10.28 -9.74 -14.63
C LYS A 3 8.85 -10.17 -14.91
N THR A 4 8.44 -11.32 -14.38
CA THR A 4 7.02 -11.62 -14.23
C THR A 4 6.42 -10.44 -13.47
N ASN A 5 5.46 -9.77 -14.08
CA ASN A 5 4.70 -8.66 -13.50
C ASN A 5 3.76 -9.20 -12.41
N ASP A 6 4.27 -10.03 -11.50
CA ASP A 6 3.51 -10.44 -10.33
C ASP A 6 3.31 -9.19 -9.49
N THR A 7 2.05 -8.91 -9.18
CA THR A 7 1.63 -7.82 -8.32
C THR A 7 0.85 -8.40 -7.18
N ILE A 8 1.07 -7.89 -5.97
CA ILE A 8 0.25 -8.25 -4.81
C ILE A 8 -0.73 -7.13 -4.49
N LYS A 9 -1.86 -7.53 -3.92
CA LYS A 9 -2.87 -6.62 -3.38
C LYS A 9 -2.63 -6.45 -1.89
N ILE A 10 -2.43 -5.21 -1.47
CA ILE A 10 -2.30 -4.82 -0.08
C ILE A 10 -3.55 -4.04 0.29
N GLU A 11 -4.32 -4.56 1.25
CA GLU A 11 -5.48 -3.86 1.80
C GLU A 11 -5.09 -3.14 3.08
N VAL A 12 -5.28 -1.82 3.07
CA VAL A 12 -4.97 -0.94 4.21
C VAL A 12 -6.24 -0.28 4.71
N LEU A 13 -6.52 -0.45 6.00
CA LEU A 13 -7.60 0.29 6.65
C LEU A 13 -7.14 1.72 6.92
N ARG A 14 -7.74 2.68 6.23
CA ARG A 14 -7.44 4.10 6.39
C ARG A 14 -8.52 4.80 7.17
N TYR A 15 -8.12 5.83 7.90
CA TYR A 15 -9.03 6.69 8.63
C TYR A 15 -8.55 8.12 8.58
N ARG A 16 -9.33 9.01 7.93
CA ARG A 16 -9.03 10.44 7.87
C ARG A 16 -10.10 11.18 8.67
N ARG A 17 -9.75 11.60 9.89
CA ARG A 17 -10.69 12.27 10.81
C ARG A 17 -11.41 13.49 10.23
N GLU A 18 -10.78 14.17 9.28
CA GLU A 18 -11.32 15.39 8.67
C GLU A 18 -12.22 15.13 7.45
N GLN A 19 -12.12 13.95 6.84
CA GLN A 19 -12.82 13.62 5.58
C GLN A 19 -13.82 12.48 5.73
N ASP A 20 -13.55 11.53 6.62
CA ASP A 20 -14.28 10.28 6.73
C ASP A 20 -14.85 10.09 8.13
N GLU A 21 -16.17 9.87 8.22
CA GLU A 21 -16.83 9.52 9.48
C GLU A 21 -16.40 8.15 10.02
N LYS A 22 -15.96 7.25 9.15
CA LYS A 22 -15.62 5.85 9.48
C LYS A 22 -14.35 5.40 8.75
N PRO A 23 -13.58 4.47 9.34
CA PRO A 23 -12.44 3.88 8.66
C PRO A 23 -12.90 3.11 7.41
N PHE A 24 -12.15 3.24 6.32
CA PHE A 24 -12.44 2.60 5.03
C PHE A 24 -11.26 1.74 4.57
N TRP A 25 -11.56 0.65 3.89
CA TRP A 25 -10.55 -0.20 3.27
C TRP A 25 -10.09 0.40 1.95
N GLN A 26 -8.78 0.55 1.79
CA GLN A 26 -8.17 0.96 0.54
C GLN A 26 -7.22 -0.12 0.06
N THR A 27 -7.46 -0.64 -1.15
CA THR A 27 -6.61 -1.66 -1.78
C THR A 27 -5.59 -0.99 -2.69
N TYR A 28 -4.33 -1.41 -2.58
CA TYR A 28 -3.24 -0.97 -3.41
C TYR A 28 -2.60 -2.17 -4.11
N GLU A 29 -2.28 -2.02 -5.40
CA GLU A 29 -1.56 -3.01 -6.18
C GLU A 29 -0.11 -2.56 -6.32
N ILE A 30 0.82 -3.39 -5.85
CA ILE A 30 2.26 -3.12 -5.88
C ILE A 30 3.01 -4.30 -6.51
N PRO A 31 4.17 -4.06 -7.15
CA PRO A 31 5.00 -5.14 -7.66
C PRO A 31 5.38 -6.12 -6.54
N TYR A 32 5.11 -7.39 -6.78
CA TYR A 32 5.48 -8.48 -5.89
C TYR A 32 6.97 -8.72 -5.98
N ASP A 33 7.62 -8.76 -4.81
CA ASP A 33 8.96 -9.28 -4.67
C ASP A 33 8.96 -10.35 -3.58
N LYS A 34 9.73 -11.41 -3.80
CA LYS A 34 9.86 -12.56 -2.88
C LYS A 34 10.48 -12.18 -1.53
N ASP A 35 11.26 -11.10 -1.51
CA ASP A 35 11.88 -10.55 -0.31
C ASP A 35 11.12 -9.31 0.23
N LEU A 36 9.93 -9.02 -0.30
CA LEU A 36 9.13 -7.85 0.08
C LEU A 36 8.54 -8.00 1.49
N SER A 37 8.97 -7.15 2.41
CA SER A 37 8.34 -7.04 3.73
C SER A 37 7.08 -6.16 3.67
N VAL A 38 6.18 -6.32 4.65
CA VAL A 38 4.99 -5.45 4.76
C VAL A 38 5.39 -3.98 4.94
N LEU A 39 6.49 -3.70 5.65
CA LEU A 39 6.98 -2.33 5.80
C LEU A 39 7.47 -1.78 4.45
N GLU A 40 8.22 -2.56 3.68
CA GLU A 40 8.66 -2.17 2.33
C GLU A 40 7.48 -1.98 1.37
N ALA A 41 6.44 -2.82 1.48
CA ALA A 41 5.20 -2.65 0.75
C ALA A 41 4.52 -1.31 1.08
N LEU A 42 4.41 -0.97 2.37
CA LEU A 42 3.83 0.30 2.82
C LEU A 42 4.69 1.51 2.41
N ASN A 43 6.02 1.38 2.50
CA ASN A 43 6.97 2.39 2.02
C ASN A 43 6.80 2.62 0.51
N TYR A 44 6.72 1.54 -0.28
CA TYR A 44 6.51 1.63 -1.72
C TYR A 44 5.20 2.36 -2.06
N ILE A 45 4.10 2.00 -1.38
CA ILE A 45 2.80 2.67 -1.55
C ILE A 45 2.97 4.15 -1.22
N LYS A 46 3.60 4.51 -0.11
CA LYS A 46 3.79 5.89 0.31
C LYS A 46 4.66 6.71 -0.66
N ASP A 47 5.74 6.14 -1.18
CA ASP A 47 6.67 6.85 -2.06
C ASP A 47 6.21 6.90 -3.53
N ASN A 48 5.49 5.89 -4.02
CA ASN A 48 5.18 5.75 -5.45
C ASN A 48 3.70 5.84 -5.81
N VAL A 49 2.78 5.56 -4.86
CA VAL A 49 1.34 5.41 -5.15
C VAL A 49 0.51 6.48 -4.45
N ASP A 50 0.67 6.62 -3.13
CA ASP A 50 -0.12 7.50 -2.27
C ASP A 50 0.70 7.99 -1.07
N SER A 51 1.31 9.16 -1.22
CA SER A 51 2.11 9.80 -0.16
C SER A 51 1.31 10.33 1.02
N THR A 52 -0.02 10.29 0.96
CA THR A 52 -0.89 10.65 2.08
C THR A 52 -1.07 9.49 3.06
N LEU A 53 -0.61 8.29 2.72
CA LEU A 53 -0.59 7.16 3.62
C LEU A 53 0.40 7.41 4.77
N SER A 54 -0.09 7.29 6.00
CA SER A 54 0.69 7.52 7.23
C SER A 54 0.54 6.31 8.16
N TYR A 55 1.66 5.78 8.62
CA TYR A 55 1.79 4.66 9.56
C TYR A 55 3.00 4.92 10.47
N ARG A 56 3.07 4.22 11.62
CA ARG A 56 4.17 4.28 12.57
C ARG A 56 4.48 2.88 13.08
#